data_AF-A0A2I0HUA5-F1
#
_entry.id   AF-A0A2I0HUA5-F1
#
_cell.length_a   1.000
_cell.length_b   1.000
_cell.length_c   1.000
_cell.angle_alpha   90.00
_cell.angle_beta   90.00
_cell.angle_gamma   90.00
#
_symmetry.space_group_name_H-M   'P 1'
#
loop_
_entity.id
_entity.type
_entity.pdbx_description
1 polymer ?
#
loop_
_entity_poly.entity_id
_entity_poly.type
_entity_poly.pdbx_seq_one_letter_code
_entity_poly.pdbx_strand_id
1 'polypeptide(L)'
;MEMNGRISKYRDRLDKTLASPDLTNPETLKSLIRKHLLSTTINGVEECSEALLERRTSEVSNFLEMLRSASGKSDGQKAGEKSHAEWK
;
A
#
# COMPACT_ATOMS: atom_id res chain seq x y z
N MET A 1 -5.57 22.70 -19.31
CA MET A 1 -5.45 22.53 -17.84
C MET A 1 -5.71 21.05 -17.50
N GLU A 2 -4.79 20.12 -17.81
CA GLU A 2 -5.21 18.70 -17.98
C GLU A 2 -4.22 17.63 -17.45
N MET A 3 -2.97 17.98 -17.14
CA MET A 3 -2.02 17.03 -16.56
C MET A 3 -2.12 16.98 -15.04
N ASN A 4 -2.28 18.14 -14.40
CA ASN A 4 -2.31 18.28 -12.94
C ASN A 4 -3.54 17.57 -12.34
N GLY A 5 -4.69 17.63 -13.00
CA GLY A 5 -5.91 16.94 -12.55
C GLY A 5 -5.81 15.40 -12.61
N ARG A 6 -5.08 14.86 -13.59
CA ARG A 6 -4.86 13.41 -13.70
C ARG A 6 -3.94 12.89 -12.60
N ILE A 7 -2.85 13.60 -12.31
CA ILE A 7 -1.91 13.24 -11.24
C ILE A 7 -2.63 13.24 -9.88
N SER A 8 -3.41 14.29 -9.59
CA SER A 8 -4.20 14.34 -8.35
C SER A 8 -5.22 13.22 -8.24
N LYS A 9 -5.91 12.89 -9.34
CA LYS A 9 -6.85 11.75 -9.38
C LYS A 9 -6.17 10.41 -9.14
N TYR A 10 -4.97 10.19 -9.69
CA TYR A 10 -4.22 8.97 -9.43
C TYR A 10 -3.73 8.87 -7.99
N ARG A 11 -3.28 9.99 -7.40
CA ARG A 11 -2.90 10.05 -5.98
C ARG A 11 -4.09 9.73 -5.08
N ASP A 12 -5.22 10.40 -5.26
CA ASP A 12 -6.44 10.14 -4.49
C ASP A 12 -6.89 8.67 -4.58
N ARG A 13 -6.82 8.08 -5.78
CA ARG A 13 -7.15 6.66 -5.96
C ARG A 13 -6.16 5.74 -5.23
N LEU A 14 -4.87 6.05 -5.25
CA LEU A 14 -3.86 5.30 -4.51
C LEU A 14 -4.11 5.42 -2.99
N ASP A 15 -4.33 6.63 -2.48
CA ASP A 15 -4.57 6.87 -1.06
C ASP A 15 -5.81 6.13 -0.55
N LYS A 16 -6.88 6.13 -1.34
CA LYS A 16 -8.10 5.34 -1.06
C LYS A 16 -7.82 3.83 -1.05
N THR A 17 -6.97 3.36 -1.97
CA THR A 17 -6.61 1.94 -2.05
C THR A 17 -5.76 1.54 -0.85
N LEU A 18 -4.75 2.33 -0.48
CA LEU A 18 -3.89 2.07 0.68
C LEU A 18 -4.63 2.13 2.02
N ALA A 19 -5.78 2.82 2.05
CA ALA A 19 -6.68 2.93 3.19
C ALA A 19 -7.81 1.89 3.18
N SER A 20 -7.88 0.99 2.18
CA SER A 20 -8.93 -0.01 2.14
C SER A 20 -8.76 -1.03 3.28
N PRO A 21 -9.86 -1.56 3.84
CA PRO A 21 -9.81 -2.54 4.92
C PRO A 21 -8.94 -3.75 4.56
N ASP A 22 -9.03 -4.20 3.31
CA ASP A 22 -8.26 -5.29 2.73
C ASP A 22 -6.74 -5.13 2.93
N LEU A 23 -6.23 -3.89 2.83
CA LEU A 23 -4.81 -3.57 2.94
C LEU A 23 -4.42 -2.97 4.31
N THR A 24 -5.37 -2.61 5.17
CA THR A 24 -5.10 -2.08 6.51
C THR A 24 -5.30 -3.10 7.63
N ASN A 25 -6.17 -4.09 7.43
CA ASN A 25 -6.42 -5.13 8.41
C ASN A 25 -5.45 -6.32 8.18
N PRO A 26 -4.67 -6.71 9.20
CA PRO A 26 -3.69 -7.79 9.07
C PRO A 26 -4.30 -9.13 8.62
N GLU A 27 -5.49 -9.49 9.12
CA GLU A 27 -6.14 -10.76 8.81
C GLU A 27 -6.62 -10.81 7.36
N THR A 28 -7.20 -9.72 6.86
CA THR A 28 -7.64 -9.64 5.46
C THR A 28 -6.43 -9.62 4.52
N LEU A 29 -5.37 -8.91 4.89
CA LEU A 29 -4.11 -8.87 4.12
C LEU A 29 -3.47 -10.25 4.04
N LYS A 30 -3.40 -10.96 5.17
CA LYS A 30 -2.90 -12.35 5.24
C LYS A 30 -3.73 -13.29 4.36
N SER A 31 -5.06 -13.16 4.37
CA SER A 31 -5.96 -13.93 3.51
C SER A 31 -5.71 -13.67 2.02
N LEU A 32 -5.52 -12.40 1.62
CA LEU A 32 -5.18 -12.02 0.25
C LEU A 32 -3.86 -12.61 -0.21
N ILE A 33 -2.84 -12.59 0.65
CA ILE A 33 -1.52 -13.13 0.34
C ILE A 33 -1.59 -14.65 0.22
N ARG A 34 -2.31 -15.32 1.13
CA ARG A 34 -2.57 -16.77 1.02
C ARG A 34 -3.24 -17.11 -0.31
N LYS A 35 -4.28 -16.38 -0.70
CA LYS A 35 -4.96 -16.56 -1.99
C LYS A 35 -3.99 -16.38 -3.17
N HIS A 36 -3.17 -15.33 -3.12
CA HIS A 36 -2.20 -15.06 -4.18
C HIS A 36 -1.14 -16.18 -4.28
N LEU A 37 -0.56 -16.59 -3.15
CA LEU A 37 0.43 -17.66 -3.10
C LEU A 37 -0.12 -18.96 -3.70
N LEU A 38 -1.32 -19.37 -3.28
CA LEU A 38 -2.00 -20.55 -3.81
C LEU A 38 -2.26 -20.45 -5.32
N SER A 39 -2.59 -19.26 -5.82
CA SER A 39 -2.81 -19.04 -7.25
C SER A 39 -1.53 -19.02 -8.08
N THR A 40 -0.39 -18.62 -7.48
CA THR A 40 0.90 -18.55 -8.18
C THR A 40 1.69 -19.86 -8.18
N THR A 41 1.33 -20.81 -7.31
CA THR A 41 1.97 -22.13 -7.29
C THR A 41 1.47 -22.95 -8.48
N ILE A 42 2.12 -22.77 -9.63
CA ILE A 42 1.77 -23.40 -10.92
C ILE A 42 1.80 -24.94 -10.87
N ASN A 43 2.44 -25.56 -9.88
CA ASN A 43 2.67 -27.01 -9.84
C ASN A 43 2.23 -27.74 -8.56
N GLY A 44 1.16 -27.28 -7.90
CA GLY A 44 0.31 -28.14 -7.03
C GLY A 44 0.93 -28.87 -5.82
N VAL A 45 2.20 -28.66 -5.46
CA VAL A 45 2.89 -29.48 -4.44
C VAL A 45 3.68 -28.66 -3.41
N GLU A 46 3.72 -27.33 -3.52
CA GLU A 46 4.25 -26.52 -2.42
C GLU A 46 3.08 -26.02 -1.57
N GLU A 47 2.76 -26.79 -0.53
CA GLU A 47 1.85 -26.37 0.53
C GLU A 47 2.28 -24.99 1.01
N CYS A 48 1.35 -24.02 1.01
CA CYS A 48 1.62 -22.68 1.51
C CYS A 48 1.97 -22.77 2.99
N SER A 49 3.26 -22.89 3.30
CA SER A 49 3.70 -23.01 4.69
C SER A 49 3.32 -21.75 5.47
N GLU A 50 2.87 -21.95 6.70
CA GLU A 50 2.48 -20.82 7.57
C GLU A 50 3.65 -19.85 7.76
N ALA A 51 4.88 -20.37 7.86
CA ALA A 51 6.10 -19.55 7.95
C ALA A 51 6.33 -18.67 6.72
N LEU A 52 6.11 -19.19 5.51
CA LEU A 52 6.20 -18.39 4.28
C LEU A 52 5.10 -17.33 4.26
N LEU A 53 3.87 -17.71 4.61
CA LEU A 53 2.74 -16.79 4.64
C LEU A 53 2.98 -15.63 5.61
N GLU A 54 3.47 -15.91 6.82
CA GLU A 54 3.79 -14.89 7.82
C GLU A 54 4.89 -13.95 7.35
N ARG A 55 5.97 -14.50 6.80
CA ARG A 55 7.06 -13.69 6.24
C ARG A 55 6.55 -12.76 5.14
N ARG A 56 5.76 -13.29 4.20
CA ARG A 56 5.20 -12.51 3.10
C ARG A 56 4.21 -11.45 3.58
N THR A 57 3.39 -11.77 4.55
CA THR A 57 2.45 -10.83 5.17
C THR A 57 3.19 -9.68 5.84
N SER A 58 4.26 -9.98 6.55
CA SER A 58 5.12 -8.97 7.20
C SER A 58 5.81 -8.07 6.18
N GLU A 59 6.40 -8.64 5.12
CA GLU A 59 7.03 -7.88 4.03
C GLU A 59 6.05 -6.91 3.37
N VAL A 60 4.87 -7.41 2.97
CA VAL A 60 3.83 -6.59 2.32
C VAL A 60 3.29 -5.53 3.26
N SER A 61 3.09 -5.85 4.54
CA SER A 61 2.66 -4.87 5.55
C SER A 61 3.67 -3.72 5.66
N ASN A 62 4.96 -4.01 5.72
CA ASN A 62 6.02 -2.99 5.75
C ASN A 62 6.01 -2.13 4.48
N PHE A 63 5.84 -2.72 3.30
CA PHE A 63 5.72 -1.96 2.06
C PHE A 63 4.51 -1.03 2.06
N LEU A 64 3.35 -1.51 2.53
CA LEU A 64 2.15 -0.70 2.65
C LEU A 64 2.32 0.44 3.66
N GLU A 65 3.02 0.20 4.77
CA GLU A 65 3.35 1.25 5.76
C GLU A 65 4.26 2.33 5.16
N MET A 66 5.29 1.95 4.41
CA MET A 66 6.15 2.91 3.71
C MET A 66 5.35 3.75 2.70
N LEU A 67 4.46 3.11 1.93
CA LEU A 67 3.59 3.82 0.98
C LEU A 67 2.60 4.75 1.68
N ARG A 68 2.03 4.34 2.82
CA ARG A 68 1.16 5.21 3.63
C ARG A 68 1.92 6.37 4.27
N SER A 69 3.17 6.17 4.68
CA SER A 69 4.01 7.24 5.23
C SER A 69 4.34 8.31 4.20
N ALA A 70 4.42 7.93 2.92
CA ALA A 70 4.59 8.86 1.80
C ALA A 70 3.26 9.46 1.31
N SER A 71 2.12 8.87 1.67
CA SER A 71 0.79 9.41 1.40
C SER A 71 0.54 10.58 2.34
N GLY A 72 0.38 11.77 1.77
CA GLY A 72 0.21 13.03 2.51
C GLY A 72 -1.14 13.16 3.19
N LYS A 73 -1.61 12.14 3.93
CA LYS A 73 -2.74 12.27 4.85
C LYS A 73 -2.33 13.28 5.93
N SER A 74 -2.74 14.51 5.71
CA SER A 74 -2.64 15.60 6.67
C SER A 74 -3.61 15.33 7.82
N ASP A 75 -3.26 14.43 8.72
CA ASP A 75 -3.87 14.43 10.05
C ASP A 75 -3.34 15.65 10.79
N GLY A 76 -4.00 16.79 10.60
CA GLY A 76 -4.01 17.93 11.51
C GLY A 76 -2.69 18.66 11.82
N GLN A 77 -1.55 18.25 11.28
CA GLN A 77 -0.31 19.01 11.44
C GLN A 77 -0.25 20.07 10.35
N LYS A 78 -0.41 21.33 10.78
CA LYS A 78 0.05 22.52 10.06
C LYS A 78 1.36 22.16 9.37
N ALA A 79 1.31 21.91 8.06
CA ALA A 79 2.48 22.02 7.22
C ALA A 79 2.89 23.48 7.37
N GLY A 80 3.87 23.73 8.25
CA GLY A 80 4.46 25.04 8.38
C GLY A 80 4.79 25.52 6.98
N GLU A 81 4.40 26.75 6.69
CA GLU A 81 4.72 27.47 5.45
C GLU A 81 6.19 27.27 5.10
N LYS A 82 6.49 26.22 4.34
CA LYS A 82 7.73 26.14 3.59
C LYS A 82 7.34 26.68 2.24
N SER A 83 7.50 28.00 2.15
CA SER A 83 7.51 28.77 0.92
C SER A 83 8.13 27.92 -0.19
N HIS A 84 7.37 27.74 -1.27
CA HIS A 84 7.83 27.13 -2.50
C HIS A 84 9.17 27.75 -2.91
N ALA A 85 10.28 27.08 -2.59
CA ALA A 85 11.52 27.31 -3.28
C ALA A 85 11.36 26.67 -4.66
N GLU A 86 11.15 27.51 -5.66
CA GLU A 86 11.24 27.14 -7.07
C GLU A 86 12.57 26.42 -7.30
N TRP A 87 12.49 25.16 -7.75
CA TRP A 87 13.66 24.44 -8.23
C TRP A 87 14.00 25.02 -9.62
N LYS A 88 15.17 25.64 -9.71
CA LYS A 88 15.80 26.09 -10.96
C LYS A 88 16.64 24.98 -11.57
#